data_AF-A0A540UVY0-F1
#
_entry.id   AF-A0A540UVY0-F1
#
_cell.length_a   1.000
_cell.length_b   1.000
_cell.length_c   1.000
_cell.angle_alpha   90.00
_cell.angle_beta   90.00
_cell.angle_gamma   90.00
#
_symmetry.space_group_name_H-M   'P 1'
#
loop_
_entity.id
_entity.type
_entity.pdbx_description
1 polymer ?
#
loop_
_entity_poly.entity_id
_entity_poly.type
_entity_poly.pdbx_seq_one_letter_code
_entity_poly.pdbx_strand_id
1 'polypeptide(L)' 'MTTYIQKLKQFLSDEKELLMDLAIEVAEADTQSSYTEAKTKYNEQRIRVQTIQDAIELVSDVKAVS' A
#
# COMPACT_ATOMS: atom_id res chain seq x y z
N MET A 1 0.30 -2.88 23.17
CA MET A 1 1.04 -2.12 22.12
C MET A 1 1.47 -2.98 20.94
N THR A 2 1.79 -4.27 21.14
CA THR A 2 2.10 -5.27 20.10
C THR A 2 0.96 -5.54 19.12
N THR A 3 -0.28 -5.51 19.58
CA THR A 3 -1.47 -5.83 18.78
C THR A 3 -1.75 -4.84 17.65
N TYR A 4 -1.47 -3.53 17.85
CA TYR A 4 -1.72 -2.50 16.84
C TYR A 4 -0.70 -2.56 15.71
N ILE A 5 0.57 -2.78 16.02
CA ILE A 5 1.62 -2.96 15.00
C ILE A 5 1.36 -4.22 14.19
N GLN A 6 0.94 -5.32 14.83
CA GLN A 6 0.55 -6.54 14.11
C GLN A 6 -0.63 -6.29 13.17
N LYS A 7 -1.65 -5.53 13.60
CA LYS A 7 -2.77 -5.13 12.73
C LYS A 7 -2.30 -4.28 11.55
N LEU A 8 -1.42 -3.30 11.78
CA LEU A 8 -0.85 -2.48 10.71
C LEU A 8 -0.04 -3.31 9.72
N LYS A 9 0.72 -4.30 10.19
CA LYS A 9 1.45 -5.24 9.33
C LYS A 9 0.51 -6.12 8.50
N GLN A 10 -0.60 -6.57 9.09
CA GLN A 10 -1.62 -7.31 8.34
C GLN A 10 -2.25 -6.42 7.26
N PHE A 11 -2.72 -5.22 7.63
CA PHE A 11 -3.26 -4.27 6.67
C PHE A 11 -2.25 -3.92 5.58
N LEU A 12 -0.97 -3.76 5.91
CA LEU A 12 0.06 -3.54 4.90
C LEU A 12 0.16 -4.71 3.91
N SER A 13 0.01 -5.95 4.38
CA SER A 13 0.01 -7.13 3.51
C SER A 13 -1.18 -7.11 2.56
N ASP A 14 -2.38 -6.90 3.10
CA ASP A 14 -3.63 -6.88 2.32
C ASP A 14 -3.61 -5.76 1.27
N GLU A 15 -3.13 -4.57 1.64
CA GLU A 15 -3.05 -3.41 0.75
C GLU A 15 -1.97 -3.59 -0.34
N LYS A 16 -0.92 -4.39 -0.08
CA LYS A 16 0.09 -4.77 -1.08
C LYS A 16 -0.43 -5.78 -2.08
N GLU A 17 -1.28 -6.72 -1.63
CA GLU A 17 -1.96 -7.67 -2.52
C GLU A 17 -2.86 -6.91 -3.51
N LEU A 18 -3.70 -6.00 -2.99
CA LEU A 18 -4.52 -5.13 -3.83
C LEU A 18 -3.68 -4.25 -4.77
N LEU A 19 -2.53 -3.74 -4.31
CA LEU A 19 -1.63 -2.97 -5.17
C LEU A 19 -1.08 -3.82 -6.33
N MET A 20 -0.83 -5.12 -6.09
CA MET A 20 -0.35 -6.04 -7.12
C MET A 20 -1.44 -6.34 -8.15
N ASP A 21 -2.67 -6.55 -7.71
CA ASP A 21 -3.82 -6.73 -8.60
C ASP A 21 -4.03 -5.51 -9.51
N LEU A 22 -3.98 -4.30 -8.94
CA LEU A 22 -4.06 -3.06 -9.72
C LEU A 22 -2.86 -2.88 -10.67
N ALA A 23 -1.68 -3.38 -10.33
CA ALA A 23 -0.53 -3.35 -11.23
C ALA A 23 -0.74 -4.26 -12.45
N ILE A 24 -1.39 -5.41 -12.26
CA ILE A 24 -1.80 -6.31 -13.34
C ILE A 24 -2.83 -5.62 -14.23
N GLU A 25 -3.85 -4.98 -13.64
CA GLU A 25 -4.85 -4.19 -14.41
C GLU A 25 -4.21 -3.11 -15.28
N VAL A 26 -3.17 -2.42 -14.77
CA VAL A 26 -2.40 -1.44 -15.54
C VAL A 26 -1.65 -2.09 -16.70
N ALA A 27 -1.07 -3.27 -16.48
CA ALA A 27 -0.29 -3.99 -17.49
C ALA A 27 -1.15 -4.61 -18.59
N GLU A 28 -2.37 -5.03 -18.25
CA GLU A 28 -3.35 -5.65 -19.17
C GLU A 28 -4.25 -4.62 -19.87
N ALA A 29 -4.07 -3.33 -19.61
CA ALA A 29 -4.90 -2.30 -20.21
C ALA A 29 -4.66 -2.14 -21.73
N ASP A 30 -5.62 -2.56 -22.53
CA ASP A 30 -5.55 -2.51 -24.01
C ASP A 30 -5.83 -1.13 -24.62
N THR A 31 -6.32 -0.17 -23.84
CA THR A 31 -6.65 1.18 -24.33
C THR A 31 -6.01 2.26 -23.46
N GLN A 32 -5.75 3.42 -24.05
CA GLN A 32 -5.22 4.56 -23.31
C GLN A 32 -6.15 5.00 -22.17
N SER A 33 -7.47 4.90 -22.38
CA SER A 33 -8.48 5.26 -21.38
C SER A 33 -8.42 4.30 -20.19
N SER A 34 -8.45 2.98 -20.45
CA SER A 34 -8.36 1.97 -19.39
C SER A 34 -7.02 2.03 -18.66
N TYR A 35 -5.92 2.26 -19.37
CA TYR A 35 -4.60 2.43 -18.77
C TYR A 35 -4.58 3.62 -17.80
N THR A 36 -5.14 4.76 -18.19
CA THR A 36 -5.13 5.97 -17.37
C THR A 36 -5.97 5.77 -16.10
N GLU A 37 -7.13 5.12 -16.22
CA GLU A 37 -7.99 4.81 -15.08
C GLU A 37 -7.29 3.82 -14.12
N ALA A 38 -6.80 2.69 -14.63
CA ALA A 38 -6.09 1.69 -13.83
C ALA A 38 -4.85 2.29 -13.15
N LYS A 39 -4.09 3.13 -13.87
CA LYS A 39 -2.89 3.79 -13.32
C LYS A 39 -3.23 4.77 -12.21
N THR A 40 -4.38 5.44 -12.31
CA THR A 40 -4.85 6.35 -11.26
C THR A 40 -5.17 5.55 -9.98
N LYS A 41 -5.94 4.47 -10.09
CA LYS A 41 -6.25 3.57 -8.97
C LYS A 41 -4.99 2.98 -8.35
N TYR A 42 -4.07 2.48 -9.18
CA TYR A 42 -2.78 1.96 -8.74
C TYR A 42 -1.97 3.01 -7.94
N ASN A 43 -1.90 4.25 -8.42
CA ASN A 43 -1.15 5.30 -7.73
C ASN A 43 -1.77 5.68 -6.38
N GLU A 44 -3.10 5.76 -6.30
CA GLU A 44 -3.82 5.99 -5.03
C GLU A 44 -3.53 4.87 -4.04
N GLN A 45 -3.59 3.62 -4.50
CA GLN A 45 -3.30 2.46 -3.67
C GLN A 45 -1.84 2.45 -3.20
N ARG A 46 -0.90 2.84 -4.07
CA ARG A 46 0.52 2.95 -3.72
C ARG A 46 0.76 3.95 -2.60
N ILE A 47 0.05 5.09 -2.62
CA ILE A 47 0.13 6.10 -1.55
C ILE A 47 -0.38 5.54 -0.23
N ARG A 48 -1.46 4.74 -0.23
CA ARG A 48 -1.98 4.08 0.98
C ARG A 48 -0.96 3.11 1.56
N VAL A 49 -0.37 2.24 0.72
CA VAL A 49 0.68 1.31 1.13
C VAL A 49 1.86 2.05 1.76
N GLN A 50 2.33 3.14 1.13
CA GLN A 50 3.43 3.95 1.67
C GLN A 50 3.07 4.56 3.03
N THR A 51 1.86 5.13 3.17
CA THR A 51 1.41 5.75 4.42
C THR A 51 1.40 4.75 5.57
N ILE A 52 1.01 3.50 5.33
CA ILE A 52 1.03 2.44 6.34
C ILE A 52 2.46 2.04 6.69
N GLN A 53 3.37 1.97 5.71
CA GLN A 53 4.80 1.72 5.96
C GLN A 53 5.41 2.80 6.85
N ASP A 54 5.20 4.07 6.50
CA ASP A 54 5.70 5.22 7.25
C ASP A 54 5.17 5.20 8.70
N ALA A 55 3.90 4.84 8.89
CA ALA A 55 3.31 4.72 10.22
C ALA A 55 3.94 3.58 11.06
N ILE A 56 4.27 2.45 10.43
CA ILE A 56 4.95 1.32 11.10
C ILE A 56 6.39 1.71 11.47
N GLU A 57 7.10 2.39 10.57
CA GLU A 57 8.47 2.88 10.80
C GLU A 57 8.51 3.88 11.95
N LEU A 58 7.63 4.90 11.93
CA LEU A 58 7.55 5.90 13.00
C LEU A 58 7.34 5.26 14.39
N VAL A 59 6.46 4.27 14.48
CA VAL A 59 6.22 3.55 15.75
C VAL A 59 7.43 2.72 16.16
N SER A 60 8.20 2.20 15.21
CA SER A 60 9.41 1.42 15.47
C SER A 60 10.55 2.32 15.96
N ASP A 61 10.71 3.50 15.36
CA ASP A 61 11.72 4.49 15.75
C ASP A 61 11.46 5.07 17.14
N VAL A 62 10.21 5.41 17.45
CA VAL A 62 9.83 5.89 18.80
C VAL A 62 10.18 4.86 19.87
N LYS A 63 10.05 3.55 19.58
CA LYS A 63 10.42 2.47 20.51
C LYS A 63 11.93 2.24 20.61
N ALA A 64 12.72 2.59 19.60
CA ALA A 64 14.17 2.44 19.65
C ALA A 64 14.84 3.56 20.47
N VAL A 65 14.16 4.69 20.63
CA VAL A 65 14.65 5.88 21.36
C VAL A 65 14.10 5.95 22.81
N SER A 66 13.15 5.09 23.18
CA SER A 66 12.59 4.97 24.54
C SER A 66 13.15 3.78 25.33
#